data_AF-A0A5C8CIQ2-F1
#
_entry.id   AF-A0A5C8CIQ2-F1
#
_cell.length_a   1.000
_cell.length_b   1.000
_cell.length_c   1.000
_cell.angle_alpha   90.00
_cell.angle_beta   90.00
_cell.angle_gamma   90.00
#
_symmetry.space_group_name_H-M   'P 1'
#
loop_
_entity.id
_entity.type
_entity.pdbx_description
1 polymer ?
#
loop_
_entity_poly.entity_id
_entity_poly.type
_entity_poly.pdbx_seq_one_letter_code
_entity_poly.pdbx_strand_id
1 'polypeptide(L)'
;MRINIAEDYTDTPGGRYISQGPFSGEDFRNKILIPALKNAISNNKEKLEIDFDGVYGYGVSFLEESFGGLIREGFKYNDIKKYIIFISNEDDTIIPKIEKYLKEANDRL
;
A
#
# COMPACT_ATOMS: atom_id res chain seq x y z
N MET A 1 -6.90 -5.75 11.82
CA MET A 1 -6.39 -4.35 11.83
C MET A 1 -6.79 -3.70 10.51
N ARG A 2 -7.15 -2.41 10.51
CA ARG A 2 -7.57 -1.68 9.30
C ARG A 2 -6.83 -0.35 9.20
N ILE A 3 -6.44 0.01 7.98
CA ILE A 3 -6.02 1.35 7.58
C ILE A 3 -7.07 1.85 6.58
N ASN A 4 -7.75 2.96 6.88
CA ASN A 4 -8.47 3.72 5.88
C ASN A 4 -7.55 4.87 5.43
N ILE A 5 -7.17 4.91 4.16
CA ILE A 5 -6.15 5.86 3.71
C ILE A 5 -6.65 7.31 3.80
N ALA A 6 -7.93 7.57 3.51
CA ALA A 6 -8.51 8.91 3.58
C ALA A 6 -8.46 9.48 5.01
N GLU A 7 -8.84 8.68 6.01
CA GLU A 7 -8.95 9.09 7.41
C GLU A 7 -7.64 8.98 8.19
N ASP A 8 -6.88 7.89 7.97
CA ASP A 8 -5.66 7.60 8.74
C ASP A 8 -4.40 8.25 8.12
N TYR A 9 -4.49 8.79 6.90
CA TYR A 9 -3.35 9.39 6.21
C TYR A 9 -3.67 10.69 5.44
N THR A 10 -4.42 10.60 4.33
CA THR A 10 -4.91 11.75 3.56
C THR A 10 -5.92 11.31 2.50
N ASP A 11 -6.90 12.17 2.24
CA ASP A 11 -7.83 12.12 1.11
C ASP A 11 -7.21 12.60 -0.22
N THR A 12 -5.99 13.14 -0.22
CA THR A 12 -5.26 13.61 -1.41
C THR A 12 -3.81 13.10 -1.46
N PRO A 13 -3.58 11.81 -1.77
CA PRO A 13 -2.25 11.23 -1.86
C PRO A 13 -1.35 11.93 -2.88
N GLY A 14 -0.08 12.07 -2.51
CA GLY A 14 0.92 12.79 -3.29
C GLY A 14 1.69 11.94 -4.30
N GLY A 15 2.92 12.37 -4.59
CA GLY A 15 3.80 11.75 -5.58
C GLY A 15 4.45 10.45 -5.11
N ARG A 16 5.53 10.08 -5.80
CA ARG A 16 6.31 8.87 -5.50
C ARG A 16 7.09 9.04 -4.19
N TYR A 17 7.94 10.06 -4.15
CA TYR A 17 8.96 10.23 -3.12
C TYR A 17 8.64 11.40 -2.18
N ILE A 18 9.17 11.35 -0.95
CA ILE A 18 9.04 12.44 0.05
C ILE A 18 9.56 13.78 -0.51
N SER A 19 10.56 13.73 -1.39
CA SER A 19 11.13 14.92 -2.06
C SER A 19 10.17 15.57 -3.07
N GLN A 20 9.09 14.90 -3.47
CA GLN A 20 8.12 15.40 -4.44
C GLN A 20 6.91 16.09 -3.81
N GLY A 21 6.92 16.26 -2.48
CA GLY A 21 5.86 16.93 -1.73
C GLY A 21 5.31 16.06 -0.60
N PRO A 22 4.30 16.57 0.13
CA PRO A 22 3.68 15.85 1.22
C PRO A 22 2.92 14.62 0.73
N PHE A 23 2.64 13.72 1.66
CA PHE A 23 1.79 12.55 1.46
C PHE A 23 2.19 11.60 0.33
N SER A 24 3.49 11.42 0.09
CA SER A 24 4.01 10.54 -0.97
C SER A 24 3.78 9.05 -0.67
N GLY A 25 3.93 8.20 -1.70
CA GLY A 25 3.86 6.75 -1.54
C GLY A 25 4.98 6.19 -0.66
N GLU A 26 6.19 6.76 -0.78
CA GLU A 26 7.31 6.47 0.13
C GLU A 26 6.98 6.82 1.59
N ASP A 27 6.36 7.97 1.82
CA ASP A 27 5.99 8.43 3.17
C ASP A 27 4.95 7.49 3.80
N PHE A 28 3.88 7.18 3.06
CA PHE A 28 2.84 6.24 3.47
C PHE A 28 3.41 4.85 3.77
N ARG A 29 4.25 4.34 2.86
CA ARG A 29 4.89 3.02 3.00
C ARG A 29 5.66 2.94 4.31
N ASN A 30 6.52 3.91 4.56
CA ASN A 30 7.46 3.87 5.66
C ASN A 30 6.79 4.14 7.01
N LYS A 31 5.86 5.10 7.08
CA LYS A 31 5.24 5.52 8.34
C LYS A 31 4.07 4.65 8.78
N ILE A 32 3.29 4.11 7.84
CA ILE A 32 2.01 3.45 8.15
C ILE A 32 2.03 1.99 7.70
N LEU A 33 2.25 1.75 6.40
CA LEU A 33 2.07 0.43 5.80
C LEU A 33 3.05 -0.61 6.33
N ILE A 34 4.34 -0.29 6.41
CA ILE A 34 5.39 -1.20 6.89
C ILE A 34 5.18 -1.58 8.36
N PRO A 35 4.99 -0.62 9.30
CA PRO A 35 4.71 -0.96 10.69
C PRO A 35 3.47 -1.85 10.85
N ALA A 36 2.39 -1.54 10.15
CA ALA A 36 1.16 -2.31 10.19
C ALA A 36 1.35 -3.73 9.64
N LEU A 37 2.01 -3.87 8.48
CA LEU A 37 2.26 -5.18 7.87
C LEU A 37 3.16 -6.05 8.75
N LYS A 38 4.22 -5.48 9.35
CA LYS A 38 5.09 -6.20 10.30
C LYS A 38 4.28 -6.73 11.48
N ASN A 39 3.41 -5.91 12.06
CA ASN A 39 2.54 -6.31 13.16
C ASN A 39 1.61 -7.48 12.75
N ALA A 40 0.96 -7.39 11.58
CA ALA A 40 0.10 -8.45 11.05
C ALA A 40 0.86 -9.78 10.87
N ILE A 41 2.08 -9.73 10.30
CA ILE A 41 2.93 -10.90 10.10
C ILE A 41 3.35 -11.52 11.45
N SER A 42 3.82 -10.70 12.39
CA SER A 42 4.29 -11.17 13.71
C SER A 42 3.18 -11.81 14.53
N ASN A 43 1.94 -11.32 14.41
CA ASN A 43 0.79 -11.85 15.15
C ASN A 43 0.14 -13.09 14.48
N ASN A 44 0.55 -13.45 13.24
CA ASN A 44 0.19 -14.65 12.45
C ASN A 44 -1.31 -15.00 12.29
N LYS A 45 -2.22 -14.25 12.94
CA LYS A 45 -3.68 -14.46 12.92
C LYS A 45 -4.44 -13.24 12.42
N GLU A 46 -3.79 -12.08 12.33
CA GLU A 46 -4.44 -10.83 11.95
C GLU A 46 -4.11 -10.47 10.51
N LYS A 47 -5.16 -10.23 9.72
CA LYS A 47 -5.03 -9.60 8.41
C LYS A 47 -5.01 -8.09 8.59
N LEU A 48 -4.24 -7.42 7.74
CA LEU A 48 -4.26 -5.98 7.55
C LEU A 48 -5.22 -5.66 6.41
N GLU A 49 -6.32 -5.02 6.73
CA GLU A 49 -7.23 -4.43 5.74
C GLU A 49 -6.72 -3.04 5.36
N ILE A 50 -6.63 -2.78 4.06
CA ILE A 50 -6.30 -1.46 3.53
C ILE A 50 -7.47 -1.02 2.66
N ASP A 51 -8.10 0.05 3.12
CA ASP A 51 -9.28 0.63 2.52
C ASP A 51 -8.89 1.90 1.75
N PHE A 52 -9.21 1.87 0.46
CA PHE A 52 -8.88 2.92 -0.49
C PHE A 52 -10.01 3.93 -0.69
N ASP A 53 -11.21 3.66 -0.16
CA ASP A 53 -12.39 4.51 -0.35
C ASP A 53 -12.24 5.86 0.38
N GLY A 54 -12.91 6.91 -0.13
CA GLY A 54 -12.89 8.25 0.44
C GLY A 54 -11.73 9.14 -0.02
N VAL A 55 -10.87 8.65 -0.92
CA VAL A 55 -9.75 9.41 -1.49
C VAL A 55 -10.14 10.04 -2.83
N TYR A 56 -9.70 11.28 -3.09
CA TYR A 56 -9.86 11.99 -4.37
C TYR A 56 -8.92 11.47 -5.47
N GLY A 57 -8.87 10.15 -5.63
CA GLY A 57 -8.07 9.43 -6.61
C GLY A 57 -6.62 9.14 -6.17
N TYR A 58 -6.07 8.04 -6.71
CA TYR A 58 -4.69 7.64 -6.46
C TYR A 58 -3.82 7.80 -7.70
N GLY A 59 -2.69 8.49 -7.54
CA GLY A 59 -1.65 8.53 -8.55
C GLY A 59 -1.00 7.15 -8.77
N VAL A 60 -0.71 6.80 -10.02
CA VAL A 60 0.04 5.57 -10.36
C VAL A 60 1.39 5.49 -9.63
N SER A 61 2.04 6.64 -9.45
CA SER A 61 3.30 6.77 -8.73
C SER A 61 3.17 6.47 -7.24
N PHE A 62 2.04 6.87 -6.63
CA PHE A 62 1.75 6.58 -5.23
C PHE A 62 1.54 5.08 -5.01
N LEU A 63 0.67 4.45 -5.81
CA LEU A 63 0.35 3.03 -5.68
C LEU A 63 1.59 2.14 -5.91
N GLU A 64 2.36 2.43 -6.95
CA GLU A 64 3.55 1.65 -7.27
C GLU A 64 4.61 1.75 -6.16
N GLU A 65 4.87 2.94 -5.64
CA GLU A 65 5.88 3.11 -4.58
C GLU A 65 5.40 2.60 -3.23
N SER A 66 4.11 2.70 -2.94
CA SER A 66 3.54 2.17 -1.71
C SER A 66 3.65 0.64 -1.67
N PHE A 67 3.20 -0.04 -2.72
CA PHE A 67 3.05 -1.51 -2.72
C PHE A 67 4.18 -2.25 -3.42
N GLY A 68 4.59 -1.81 -4.62
CA GLY A 68 5.80 -2.34 -5.27
C GLY A 68 7.05 -2.05 -4.43
N GLY A 69 7.04 -0.94 -3.69
CA GLY A 69 8.05 -0.61 -2.71
C GLY A 69 8.18 -1.59 -1.55
N LEU A 70 7.10 -2.25 -1.10
CA LEU A 70 7.21 -3.26 -0.05
C LEU A 70 8.15 -4.41 -0.44
N ILE A 71 8.09 -4.83 -1.71
CA ILE A 71 9.01 -5.85 -2.24
C ILE A 71 10.46 -5.35 -2.18
N ARG A 72 10.71 -4.09 -2.56
CA ARG A 72 12.04 -3.46 -2.50
C ARG A 72 12.56 -3.31 -1.07
N GLU A 73 11.66 -3.14 -0.09
CA GLU A 73 11.97 -3.12 1.35
C GLU A 73 12.14 -4.53 1.96
N GLY A 74 12.11 -5.58 1.13
CA GLY A 74 12.42 -6.95 1.54
C GLY A 74 11.22 -7.78 1.99
N PHE A 75 9.99 -7.30 1.83
CA PHE A 75 8.80 -8.12 2.08
C PHE A 75 8.60 -9.13 0.96
N LYS A 76 8.25 -10.36 1.31
CA LYS A 76 7.98 -11.41 0.32
C LYS A 76 6.60 -11.21 -0.28
N TYR A 77 6.49 -11.34 -1.60
CA TYR A 77 5.22 -11.26 -2.33
C TYR A 77 4.12 -12.14 -1.73
N ASN A 78 4.45 -13.38 -1.38
CA ASN A 78 3.50 -14.31 -0.77
C ASN A 78 3.06 -13.89 0.63
N ASP A 79 3.92 -13.24 1.42
CA ASP A 79 3.53 -12.71 2.74
C ASP A 79 2.58 -11.52 2.57
N ILE A 80 2.86 -10.61 1.62
CA ILE A 80 1.96 -9.48 1.32
C ILE A 80 0.57 -10.00 0.93
N LYS A 81 0.48 -10.93 -0.04
CA LYS A 81 -0.80 -11.54 -0.46
C LYS A 81 -1.48 -12.32 0.65
N LYS A 82 -0.71 -12.92 1.55
CA LYS A 82 -1.26 -13.63 2.70
C LYS A 82 -1.83 -12.65 3.71
N TYR A 83 -1.15 -11.58 4.07
CA TYR A 83 -1.52 -10.77 5.24
C TYR A 83 -2.30 -9.52 4.91
N ILE A 84 -2.31 -9.04 3.66
CA ILE A 84 -3.06 -7.84 3.28
C ILE A 84 -4.35 -8.21 2.54
N ILE A 85 -5.43 -7.53 2.91
CA ILE A 85 -6.71 -7.51 2.20
C ILE A 85 -6.90 -6.08 1.68
N PHE A 86 -7.11 -5.94 0.37
CA PHE A 86 -7.39 -4.64 -0.25
C PHE A 86 -8.90 -4.45 -0.42
N ILE A 87 -9.39 -3.26 -0.07
CA ILE A 87 -10.80 -2.87 -0.16
C ILE A 87 -10.87 -1.60 -1.00
N SER A 88 -11.59 -1.65 -2.13
CA SER A 88 -11.80 -0.50 -3.01
C SER A 88 -13.16 -0.65 -3.67
N ASN A 89 -14.19 -0.06 -3.07
CA ASN A 89 -15.57 -0.13 -3.57
C ASN A 89 -15.89 1.04 -4.50
N GLU A 90 -15.18 2.16 -4.39
CA GLU A 90 -15.41 3.37 -5.20
C GLU A 90 -14.66 3.34 -6.55
N ASP A 91 -13.51 2.67 -6.62
CA ASP A 91 -12.70 2.53 -7.84
C ASP A 91 -12.18 1.09 -7.99
N ASP A 92 -12.78 0.33 -8.92
CA ASP A 92 -12.43 -1.06 -9.18
C ASP A 92 -11.06 -1.26 -9.85
N THR A 93 -10.41 -0.17 -10.31
CA THR A 93 -9.12 -0.21 -10.99
C THR A 93 -7.94 -0.24 -10.02
N ILE A 94 -8.15 0.11 -8.74
CA ILE A 94 -7.08 0.23 -7.74
C ILE A 94 -6.44 -1.13 -7.44
N ILE A 95 -7.24 -2.14 -7.11
CA ILE A 95 -6.74 -3.48 -6.75
C ILE A 95 -5.95 -4.11 -7.90
N PRO A 96 -6.45 -4.12 -9.17
CA PRO A 96 -5.68 -4.62 -10.31
C PRO A 96 -4.33 -3.89 -10.51
N LYS A 97 -4.28 -2.57 -10.30
CA LYS A 97 -3.03 -1.80 -10.39
C LYS A 97 -2.04 -2.23 -9.30
N ILE A 98 -2.49 -2.35 -8.05
CA ILE A 98 -1.66 -2.78 -6.93
C ILE A 98 -1.11 -4.19 -7.17
N GLU A 99 -1.96 -5.14 -7.56
CA GLU A 99 -1.52 -6.50 -7.86
C GLU A 99 -0.48 -6.53 -8.99
N LYS A 100 -0.70 -5.73 -10.04
CA LYS A 100 0.28 -5.55 -11.11
C LYS A 100 1.61 -5.05 -10.58
N TYR A 101 1.64 -3.99 -9.76
CA TYR A 101 2.89 -3.42 -9.25
C TYR A 101 3.63 -4.36 -8.29
N LEU A 102 2.90 -5.09 -7.44
CA LEU A 102 3.48 -6.13 -6.59
C LEU A 102 4.13 -7.23 -7.43
N LYS A 103 3.45 -7.70 -8.48
CA LYS A 103 3.98 -8.73 -9.37
C LYS A 103 5.19 -8.23 -10.15
N GLU A 104 5.12 -7.05 -10.76
CA GLU A 104 6.23 -6.45 -11.51
C GLU A 104 7.46 -6.21 -10.63
N ALA A 105 7.28 -5.79 -9.38
CA ALA A 105 8.39 -5.62 -8.44
C ALA A 105 9.00 -6.97 -8.06
N ASN A 106 8.19 -8.00 -7.84
CA ASN A 106 8.66 -9.35 -7.52
C ASN A 106 9.41 -10.01 -8.68
N ASP A 107 8.95 -9.82 -9.92
CA ASP A 107 9.57 -10.42 -11.12
C ASP A 107 10.93 -9.79 -11.47
N ARG A 108 11.29 -8.65 -10.87
CA ARG A 108 12.54 -7.91 -11.10
C ARG A 108 13.64 -8.23 -10.09
N LEU A 109 13.35 -9.05 -9.08
CA LEU A 109 14.31 -9.54 -8.09
C LEU A 109 14.98 -10.84 -8.57
#